data_AF-A0A660M1C4-F1
#
_entry.id   AF-A0A660M1C4-F1
#
_cell.length_a   1.000
_cell.length_b   1.000
_cell.length_c   1.000
_cell.angle_alpha   90.00
_cell.angle_beta   90.00
_cell.angle_gamma   90.00
#
_symmetry.space_group_name_H-M   'P 1'
#
loop_
_entity.id
_entity.type
_entity.pdbx_description
1 polymer ?
#
loop_
_entity_poly.entity_id
_entity_poly.type
_entity_poly.pdbx_seq_one_letter_code
_entity_poly.pdbx_strand_id
1 'polypeptide(L)'
;APRKTFIQNFKKAGLKLPTVHKGWFADFAPDDVPESIIFAFFDGDFYESIVDSFRVCDGKFQKTATIIVDDYANEALPGAARAVDEWLKRHPARVTVESSLAIIRR
;
A
#
# COMPACT_ATOMS: atom_id res chain seq x y z
N ALA A 1 -8.67 11.92 -8.18
CA ALA A 1 -9.98 12.12 -8.85
C ALA A 1 -11.12 11.98 -7.85
N PRO A 2 -12.29 12.64 -8.03
CA PRO A 2 -13.43 12.48 -7.13
C PRO A 2 -13.95 11.04 -7.08
N ARG A 3 -14.48 10.59 -5.93
CA ARG A 3 -15.05 9.24 -5.74
C ARG A 3 -16.08 8.87 -6.80
N LYS A 4 -16.91 9.84 -7.24
CA LYS A 4 -17.90 9.63 -8.31
C LYS A 4 -17.24 9.21 -9.62
N THR A 5 -16.15 9.88 -10.02
CA THR A 5 -15.38 9.57 -11.24
C THR A 5 -14.74 8.19 -11.13
N PHE A 6 -14.17 7.85 -9.97
CA PHE A 6 -13.60 6.53 -9.72
C PHE A 6 -14.63 5.40 -9.93
N ILE A 7 -15.81 5.53 -9.31
CA ILE A 7 -16.91 4.56 -9.46
C ILE A 7 -17.40 4.48 -10.92
N GLN A 8 -17.48 5.62 -11.62
CA GLN A 8 -17.88 5.64 -13.03
C GLN A 8 -16.89 4.91 -13.92
N ASN A 9 -15.59 4.99 -13.64
CA ASN A 9 -14.56 4.26 -14.41
C ASN A 9 -14.73 2.74 -14.27
N PHE A 10 -14.98 2.23 -13.06
CA PHE A 10 -15.28 0.80 -12.86
C PHE A 10 -16.55 0.36 -13.62
N LYS A 11 -17.62 1.15 -13.56
CA LYS A 11 -18.87 0.85 -14.26
C LYS A 11 -18.68 0.82 -15.78
N LYS A 12 -17.97 1.80 -16.34
CA LYS A 12 -17.65 1.85 -17.78
C LYS A 12 -16.80 0.65 -18.23
N ALA A 13 -15.89 0.19 -17.37
CA ALA A 13 -15.06 -0.99 -17.63
C ALA A 13 -15.78 -2.34 -17.38
N GLY A 14 -17.04 -2.34 -16.93
CA GLY A 14 -17.77 -3.57 -16.61
C GLY A 14 -17.21 -4.33 -15.40
N LEU A 15 -16.46 -3.66 -14.52
CA LEU A 15 -15.81 -4.27 -13.36
C LEU A 15 -16.69 -4.22 -12.11
N LYS A 16 -16.54 -5.22 -11.23
CA LYS A 16 -17.14 -5.22 -9.90
C LYS A 16 -16.64 -4.00 -9.11
N LEU A 17 -17.55 -3.29 -8.45
CA LEU A 17 -17.17 -2.17 -7.59
C LEU A 17 -16.36 -2.67 -6.38
N PRO A 18 -15.24 -2.02 -6.06
CA PRO A 18 -14.47 -2.35 -4.87
C PRO A 18 -15.16 -1.80 -3.60
N THR A 19 -14.76 -2.32 -2.44
CA THR A 19 -14.99 -1.64 -1.16
C THR A 19 -14.11 -0.39 -1.13
N VAL A 20 -14.70 0.78 -0.87
CA VAL A 20 -14.00 2.06 -0.88
C VAL A 20 -14.10 2.70 0.50
N HIS A 21 -12.96 2.82 1.17
CA HIS A 21 -12.83 3.56 2.42
C HIS A 21 -12.48 5.01 2.10
N LYS A 22 -13.18 5.97 2.72
CA LYS A 22 -12.92 7.39 2.56
C LYS A 22 -12.45 7.94 3.89
N GLY A 23 -11.21 8.42 3.94
CA GLY A 23 -10.57 8.96 5.14
C GLY A 23 -9.08 9.16 4.88
N TRP A 24 -8.36 9.62 5.89
CA TRP A 24 -6.91 9.59 5.89
C TRP A 24 -6.42 8.21 6.33
N PHE A 25 -5.23 7.79 5.88
CA PHE A 25 -4.67 6.49 6.28
C PHE A 25 -4.51 6.36 7.81
N ALA A 26 -4.17 7.46 8.48
CA ALA A 26 -4.10 7.57 9.94
C ALA A 26 -5.43 7.25 10.65
N ASP A 27 -6.57 7.49 10.00
CA ASP A 27 -7.90 7.30 10.59
C ASP A 27 -8.38 5.84 10.49
N PHE A 28 -7.71 5.00 9.71
CA PHE A 28 -8.11 3.61 9.53
C PHE A 28 -7.59 2.70 10.65
N ALA A 29 -8.43 1.74 11.03
CA ALA A 29 -8.13 0.68 11.97
C ALA A 29 -7.85 -0.65 11.22
N PRO A 30 -7.18 -1.62 11.87
CA PRO A 30 -6.94 -2.93 11.26
C PRO A 30 -8.21 -3.63 10.73
N ASP A 31 -9.37 -3.36 11.31
CA ASP A 31 -10.66 -3.94 10.89
C ASP A 31 -11.21 -3.32 9.59
N ASP A 32 -10.65 -2.19 9.14
CA ASP A 32 -10.99 -1.56 7.86
C ASP A 32 -10.33 -2.27 6.67
N VAL A 33 -9.36 -3.17 6.89
CA VAL A 33 -8.67 -3.91 5.82
C VAL A 33 -8.91 -5.42 5.92
N PRO A 34 -8.76 -6.17 4.81
CA PRO A 34 -8.96 -7.62 4.82
C PRO A 34 -8.06 -8.32 5.84
N GLU A 35 -8.61 -9.31 6.55
CA GLU A 35 -7.86 -10.09 7.55
C GLU A 35 -6.70 -10.91 6.97
N SER A 36 -6.75 -11.21 5.68
CA SER A 36 -5.76 -12.03 4.98
C SER A 36 -5.39 -11.40 3.64
N ILE A 37 -4.20 -10.81 3.58
CA ILE A 37 -3.72 -10.02 2.45
C ILE A 37 -2.64 -10.81 1.70
N ILE A 38 -2.92 -11.21 0.46
CA ILE A 38 -1.94 -11.82 -0.47
C ILE A 38 -1.27 -10.77 -1.35
N PHE A 39 -1.89 -9.61 -1.53
CA PHE A 39 -1.39 -8.52 -2.36
C PHE A 39 -1.76 -7.16 -1.76
N ALA A 40 -0.79 -6.27 -1.66
CA ALA A 40 -0.98 -4.88 -1.29
C ALA A 40 -0.18 -3.96 -2.20
N PHE A 41 -0.74 -2.80 -2.52
CA PHE A 41 -0.13 -1.76 -3.33
C PHE A 41 -0.29 -0.43 -2.60
N PHE A 42 0.82 0.19 -2.21
CA PHE A 42 0.85 1.44 -1.46
C PHE A 42 1.40 2.57 -2.36
N ASP A 43 0.62 3.63 -2.48
CA ASP A 43 0.81 4.74 -3.42
C ASP A 43 0.34 6.03 -2.74
N GLY A 44 1.04 6.37 -1.65
CA GLY A 44 0.66 7.44 -0.73
C GLY A 44 1.67 8.59 -0.70
N ASP A 45 2.71 8.52 -1.53
CA ASP A 45 3.85 9.44 -1.73
C ASP A 45 4.71 9.75 -0.49
N PHE A 46 4.04 10.12 0.61
CA PHE A 46 4.63 10.61 1.84
C PHE A 46 4.98 9.50 2.82
N TYR A 47 5.97 9.79 3.66
CA TYR A 47 6.41 8.91 4.74
C TYR A 47 5.26 8.47 5.64
N GLU A 48 4.46 9.40 6.18
CA GLU A 48 3.36 9.04 7.08
C GLU A 48 2.32 8.15 6.39
N SER A 49 2.01 8.43 5.12
CA SER A 49 1.05 7.63 4.33
C SER A 49 1.48 6.17 4.20
N ILE A 50 2.76 5.92 3.92
CA ILE A 50 3.30 4.56 3.80
C ILE A 50 3.39 3.89 5.17
N VAL A 51 3.81 4.61 6.21
CA VAL A 51 3.83 4.09 7.59
C VAL A 51 2.44 3.66 8.05
N ASP A 52 1.42 4.48 7.82
CA ASP A 52 0.04 4.16 8.18
C ASP A 52 -0.50 2.98 7.37
N SER A 53 -0.15 2.89 6.08
CA SER A 53 -0.52 1.74 5.25
C SER A 53 0.04 0.43 5.82
N PHE A 54 1.31 0.41 6.23
CA PHE A 54 1.90 -0.74 6.91
C PHE A 54 1.26 -1.02 8.28
N ARG A 55 1.00 0.02 9.09
CA ARG A 55 0.37 -0.10 10.42
C ARG A 55 -0.98 -0.79 10.34
N VAL A 56 -1.83 -0.36 9.42
CA VAL A 56 -3.20 -0.89 9.28
C VAL A 56 -3.19 -2.33 8.78
N CYS A 57 -2.21 -2.71 7.95
CA CYS A 57 -2.08 -4.06 7.40
C CYS A 57 -1.23 -5.00 8.27
N ASP A 58 -0.67 -4.52 9.39
CA ASP A 58 0.29 -5.28 10.17
C ASP A 58 -0.32 -6.59 10.70
N GLY A 59 0.46 -7.67 10.65
CA GLY A 59 0.00 -9.02 11.02
C GLY A 59 -0.98 -9.70 10.04
N LYS A 60 -1.49 -9.01 9.01
CA LYS A 60 -2.51 -9.55 8.06
C LYS A 60 -1.91 -10.07 6.75
N PHE A 61 -0.62 -9.86 6.51
CA PHE A 61 0.06 -10.36 5.30
C PHE A 61 0.27 -11.88 5.34
N GLN A 62 -0.15 -12.57 4.28
CA GLN A 62 0.17 -13.98 4.09
C GLN A 62 1.69 -14.20 3.90
N LYS A 63 2.16 -15.42 4.19
CA LYS A 63 3.59 -15.78 3.98
C LYS A 63 4.06 -15.57 2.54
N THR A 64 3.18 -15.79 1.56
CA THR A 64 3.45 -15.63 0.13
C THR A 64 2.97 -14.29 -0.41
N ALA A 65 2.69 -13.31 0.46
CA ALA A 65 2.20 -12.02 0.03
C ALA A 65 3.25 -11.26 -0.79
N THR A 66 2.77 -10.50 -1.79
CA THR A 66 3.57 -9.49 -2.48
C THR A 66 3.07 -8.12 -2.07
N ILE A 67 3.96 -7.30 -1.52
CA ILE A 67 3.67 -5.91 -1.17
C ILE A 67 4.45 -5.03 -2.13
N ILE A 68 3.76 -4.10 -2.79
CA ILE A 68 4.37 -3.12 -3.69
C ILE A 68 4.22 -1.75 -3.05
N VAL A 69 5.31 -0.98 -3.04
CA VAL A 69 5.31 0.42 -2.60
C VAL A 69 5.84 1.26 -3.76
N ASP A 70 5.01 2.18 -4.24
CA ASP A 70 5.42 3.16 -5.26
C ASP A 70 6.32 4.24 -4.64
N ASP A 71 7.00 4.99 -5.51
CA ASP A 71 7.94 6.06 -5.17
C ASP A 71 9.13 5.66 -4.30
N TYR A 72 9.38 4.36 -4.09
CA TYR A 72 10.53 3.88 -3.34
C TYR A 72 11.86 4.40 -3.89
N ALA A 73 12.06 4.40 -5.21
CA ALA A 73 13.30 4.94 -5.82
C ALA A 73 13.16 6.40 -6.29
N ASN A 74 12.13 7.12 -5.85
CA ASN A 74 11.91 8.50 -6.27
C ASN A 74 12.71 9.46 -5.37
N GLU A 75 13.80 10.03 -5.90
CA GLU A 75 14.67 10.95 -5.16
C GLU A 75 13.95 12.23 -4.70
N ALA A 76 12.89 12.65 -5.39
CA ALA A 76 12.09 13.82 -4.99
C ALA A 76 11.16 13.51 -3.80
N LEU A 77 10.88 12.23 -3.54
CA LEU A 77 9.96 11.76 -2.50
C LEU A 77 10.65 10.69 -1.63
N PRO A 78 11.66 11.06 -0.83
CA PRO A 78 12.43 10.09 -0.02
C PRO A 78 11.62 9.45 1.11
N GLY A 79 10.38 9.91 1.35
CA GLY A 79 9.51 9.42 2.41
C GLY A 79 9.11 7.95 2.23
N ALA A 80 8.78 7.54 1.01
CA ALA A 80 8.39 6.16 0.72
C ALA A 80 9.53 5.17 1.00
N ALA A 81 10.75 5.46 0.50
CA ALA A 81 11.96 4.68 0.80
C ALA A 81 12.18 4.52 2.30
N ARG A 82 12.18 5.65 3.02
CA ARG A 82 12.43 5.65 4.45
C ARG A 82 11.42 4.81 5.22
N ALA A 83 10.13 4.91 4.89
CA ALA A 83 9.08 4.13 5.54
C ALA A 83 9.25 2.63 5.31
N VAL A 84 9.54 2.23 4.08
CA VAL A 84 9.82 0.82 3.71
C VAL A 84 11.04 0.30 4.46
N ASP A 85 12.15 1.02 4.44
CA ASP A 85 13.40 0.62 5.08
C ASP A 85 13.25 0.47 6.60
N GLU A 86 12.50 1.38 7.25
CA GLU A 86 12.20 1.28 8.68
C GLU A 86 11.28 0.11 9.02
N TRP A 87 10.30 -0.21 8.15
CA TRP A 87 9.45 -1.37 8.33
C TRP A 87 10.23 -2.68 8.19
N LEU A 88 11.16 -2.77 7.23
CA LEU A 88 11.99 -3.96 6.98
C LEU A 88 12.96 -4.29 8.11
N LYS A 89 13.39 -3.31 8.91
CA LYS A 89 14.20 -3.55 10.13
C LYS A 89 13.49 -4.48 11.11
N ARG A 90 12.16 -4.42 11.15
CA ARG A 90 11.30 -5.25 12.02
C ARG A 90 10.71 -6.46 11.30
N HIS A 91 10.66 -6.42 9.96
CA HIS A 91 10.05 -7.43 9.12
C HIS A 91 11.01 -7.88 8.01
N PRO A 92 12.00 -8.74 8.31
CA PRO A 92 12.94 -9.22 7.32
C PRO A 92 12.21 -9.83 6.12
N ALA A 93 12.48 -9.29 4.94
CA ALA A 93 11.92 -9.71 3.66
C ALA A 93 12.88 -9.33 2.53
N ARG A 94 12.74 -9.99 1.38
CA ARG A 94 13.47 -9.62 0.16
C ARG A 94 12.79 -8.44 -0.50
N VAL A 95 13.58 -7.44 -0.88
CA VAL A 95 13.14 -6.32 -1.72
C VAL A 95 13.81 -6.42 -3.08
N THR A 96 13.01 -6.33 -4.12
CA THR A 96 13.48 -6.09 -5.49
C THR A 96 12.99 -4.70 -5.90
N VAL A 97 13.87 -3.88 -6.44
CA VAL A 97 13.50 -2.56 -6.98
C VAL A 97 13.28 -2.70 -8.48
N GLU A 98 12.14 -2.23 -8.97
CA GLU A 98 11.81 -2.19 -10.40
C GLU A 98 11.26 -0.80 -10.77
N SER A 99 11.99 -0.06 -11.59
CA SER A 99 11.74 1.38 -11.80
C SER A 99 11.72 2.13 -10.46
N SER A 100 10.61 2.76 -10.08
CA SER A 100 10.39 3.41 -8.78
C SER A 100 9.85 2.48 -7.70
N LEU A 101 9.47 1.24 -8.03
CA LEU A 101 8.72 0.35 -7.14
C LEU A 101 9.64 -0.45 -6.22
N ALA A 102 9.31 -0.53 -4.93
CA ALA A 102 9.78 -1.60 -4.06
C ALA A 102 8.81 -2.78 -4.13
N ILE A 103 9.31 -3.94 -4.54
CA ILE A 103 8.58 -5.21 -4.55
C ILE A 103 9.10 -6.06 -3.39
N ILE A 104 8.28 -6.20 -2.35
CA ILE A 104 8.63 -6.88 -1.11
C ILE A 104 7.96 -8.26 -1.10
N ARG A 105 8.78 -9.30 -0.86
CA ARG A 105 8.34 -10.70 -0.74
C ARG A 105 9.12 -11.39 0.39
N ARG A 106 8.46 -12.24 1.17
CA ARG A 106 9.12 -13.11 2.14
C ARG A 106 9.66 -14.36 1.47
#